data_AF-A0A9P8Y2L7-F1
#
_entry.id   AF-A0A9P8Y2L7-F1
#
_cell.length_a   1.000
_cell.length_b   1.000
_cell.length_c   1.000
_cell.angle_alpha   90.00
_cell.angle_beta   90.00
_cell.angle_gamma   90.00
#
_symmetry.space_group_name_H-M   'P 1'
#
loop_
_entity.id
_entity.type
_entity.pdbx_description
1 polymer ?
#
loop_
_entity_poly.entity_id
_entity_poly.type
_entity_poly.pdbx_seq_one_letter_code
_entity_poly.pdbx_strand_id
1 'polypeptide(L)'
;MWFATTIVKQHIPAIVRGCPVLLICSFEFLACRLLAFRDWASTLSIRPLTHFRGWHSNTAGLIQQEYYAVQASHPARTITMATSWWKRAIVALAASNLLTLHAAAQQSSPNATGPSSNTTANSNSTLVGDVGALFVTPTRDLAFAMRVPADKSSQDIYFTMVMSLHVMWGAIGFGSSQMAGSLMLVMYGSSTGQNITLSPRIAGPGHSEPWYSPDIRVEALPGTDRNNGTAWVYNGVCRNCRSWSTPSGGRLGLDVASRSQDMIYATGESGDIWSDDLAQPLRVHMNFGTFAMDMTRTTGTAQDDEQDAASLVPQVNMADSTPELVGTVQGSISVTKYREWKGLLHAVIMVLCFVGLLPFGTFVLRLGGWVRAHAAVQGFAGVLVIVGAGLGMSMSGMYNRSRNFNTPHQIIGLFVFIFVLGQFTLGLVNHRAFKKTQQKTKLAPVHVWLGRLTILLGIINAFLGFTLSQAVFYNYILAGLVLFIFPLLAVILVLKKCVQKRMGSSSSSDNNKPGEDGDNANGGGGYEMEPWRNLHQQQQQQPAPAYSAGAGNGFGGVGSYAAPPPTYQHQHQNPHPHPLQGNVTGGGMGPQQSTREYV
;
A
#
# COMPACT_ATOMS: atom_id res chain seq x y z
N MET A 1 -24.98 26.30 -3.16
CA MET A 1 -23.87 26.94 -2.40
C MET A 1 -24.06 28.47 -2.31
N TRP A 2 -25.28 28.96 -2.07
CA TRP A 2 -25.58 30.40 -2.01
C TRP A 2 -26.70 30.75 -1.02
N PHE A 3 -26.70 30.06 0.13
CA PHE A 3 -27.63 30.37 1.24
C PHE A 3 -27.01 30.23 2.64
N ALA A 4 -25.72 29.92 2.75
CA ALA A 4 -25.04 29.75 4.04
C ALA A 4 -24.18 30.97 4.47
N THR A 5 -24.09 32.01 3.65
CA THR A 5 -23.17 33.14 3.86
C THR A 5 -23.80 34.37 4.53
N THR A 6 -25.12 34.41 4.75
CA THR A 6 -25.80 35.62 5.26
C THR A 6 -26.07 35.60 6.77
N ILE A 7 -25.96 34.45 7.46
CA ILE A 7 -26.22 34.36 8.92
C ILE A 7 -24.96 34.55 9.78
N VAL A 8 -23.76 34.58 9.19
CA VAL A 8 -22.49 34.66 9.95
C VAL A 8 -22.02 36.10 10.22
N LYS A 9 -22.68 37.13 9.68
CA LYS A 9 -22.15 38.52 9.70
C LYS A 9 -22.72 39.48 10.77
N GLN A 10 -23.60 39.06 11.68
CA GLN A 10 -24.23 40.02 12.62
C GLN A 10 -24.03 39.80 14.13
N HIS A 11 -23.37 38.73 14.61
CA HIS A 11 -23.22 38.54 16.07
C HIS A 11 -21.84 38.07 16.57
N ILE A 12 -20.73 38.57 16.00
CA ILE A 12 -19.38 38.37 16.59
C ILE A 12 -18.57 39.68 16.58
N PRO A 13 -18.89 40.63 17.48
CA PRO A 13 -17.79 41.28 18.17
C PRO A 13 -18.11 41.49 19.66
N ALA A 14 -18.05 40.42 20.45
CA ALA A 14 -17.97 40.53 21.92
C ALA A 14 -17.19 39.38 22.61
N ILE A 15 -16.58 38.45 21.86
CA ILE A 15 -15.91 37.25 22.43
C ILE A 15 -14.48 37.08 21.88
N VAL A 16 -13.72 38.17 21.72
CA VAL A 16 -12.28 38.11 21.35
C VAL A 16 -11.44 39.06 22.21
N ARG A 17 -11.62 39.04 23.53
CA ARG A 17 -10.78 39.83 24.46
C ARG A 17 -10.13 39.03 25.60
N GLY A 18 -9.95 37.71 25.46
CA GLY A 18 -9.39 36.94 26.58
C GLY A 18 -8.78 35.57 26.25
N CYS A 19 -7.85 35.48 25.29
CA CYS A 19 -6.72 34.51 25.27
C CYS A 19 -5.99 34.51 23.91
N PRO A 20 -5.05 35.43 23.64
CA PRO A 20 -4.13 35.28 22.50
C PRO A 20 -2.88 34.45 22.83
N VAL A 21 -2.62 34.09 24.09
CA VAL A 21 -1.31 33.54 24.52
C VAL A 21 -1.21 32.01 24.40
N LEU A 22 -2.32 31.26 24.36
CA LEU A 22 -2.29 29.78 24.35
C LEU A 22 -2.16 29.15 22.96
N LEU A 23 -2.54 29.86 21.89
CA LEU A 23 -2.46 29.36 20.52
C LEU A 23 -1.02 29.47 19.95
N ILE A 24 -0.24 30.46 20.40
CA ILE A 24 1.15 30.65 19.98
C ILE A 24 2.09 29.71 20.75
N CYS A 25 1.88 29.51 22.05
CA CYS A 25 2.68 28.56 22.85
C CYS A 25 2.51 27.09 22.44
N SER A 26 1.39 26.72 21.80
CA SER A 26 1.14 25.33 21.36
C SER A 26 1.89 24.97 20.08
N PHE A 27 2.17 25.95 19.22
CA PHE A 27 2.95 25.76 18.00
C PHE A 27 4.46 25.77 18.28
N GLU A 28 4.93 26.59 19.22
CA GLU A 28 6.33 26.59 19.66
C GLU A 28 6.72 25.34 20.46
N PHE A 29 5.81 24.76 21.26
CA PHE A 29 6.08 23.51 21.98
C PHE A 29 6.23 22.29 21.07
N LEU A 30 5.58 22.28 19.90
CA LEU A 30 5.70 21.20 18.92
C LEU A 30 7.00 21.35 18.10
N ALA A 31 7.42 22.58 17.80
CA ALA A 31 8.69 22.88 17.15
C ALA A 31 9.90 22.55 18.05
N CYS A 32 9.83 22.90 19.35
CA CYS A 32 10.89 22.56 20.32
C CYS A 32 11.00 21.05 20.60
N ARG A 33 9.91 20.28 20.55
CA ARG A 33 9.96 18.81 20.72
C ARG A 33 10.45 18.06 19.48
N LEU A 34 10.28 18.64 18.28
CA LEU A 34 10.85 18.09 17.05
C LEU A 34 12.36 18.36 16.92
N LEU A 35 12.84 19.49 17.46
CA LEU A 35 14.28 19.77 17.57
C LEU A 35 14.96 18.93 18.66
N ALA A 36 14.30 18.68 19.79
CA ALA A 36 14.81 17.78 20.83
C ALA A 36 14.91 16.30 20.38
N PHE A 37 14.08 15.87 19.41
CA PHE A 37 14.20 14.53 18.80
C PHE A 37 15.40 14.42 17.84
N ARG A 38 15.85 15.53 17.26
CA ARG A 38 17.07 15.61 16.45
C ARG A 38 18.33 15.53 17.31
N ASP A 39 18.31 16.09 18.51
CA ASP A 39 19.45 16.08 19.45
C ASP A 39 19.49 14.83 20.35
N TRP A 40 18.36 14.13 20.55
CA TRP A 40 18.34 12.83 21.25
C TRP A 40 18.96 11.68 20.41
N ALA A 41 18.93 11.80 19.08
CA ALA A 41 19.51 10.80 18.18
C ALA A 41 21.05 10.86 18.07
N SER A 42 21.69 11.95 18.53
CA SER A 42 23.14 12.17 18.41
C SER A 42 23.95 11.81 19.67
N THR A 43 23.31 11.38 20.78
CA THR A 43 23.99 11.13 22.07
C THR A 43 24.09 9.67 22.51
N LEU A 44 23.61 8.69 21.75
CA LEU A 44 23.81 7.26 22.06
C LEU A 44 25.18 6.77 21.57
N SER A 45 26.24 7.23 22.23
CA SER A 45 27.54 6.54 22.25
C SER A 45 27.49 5.45 23.31
N ILE A 46 27.33 4.20 22.89
CA ILE A 46 27.36 3.04 23.79
C ILE A 46 28.83 2.67 24.04
N ARG A 47 29.31 2.88 25.26
CA ARG A 47 30.55 2.25 25.76
C ARG A 47 30.28 0.76 26.04
N PRO A 48 31.20 -0.17 25.68
CA PRO A 48 30.97 -1.59 25.85
C PRO A 48 31.27 -2.04 27.29
N LEU A 49 30.31 -2.70 27.93
CA LEU A 49 30.54 -3.50 29.13
C LEU A 49 30.80 -4.95 28.72
N THR A 50 32.03 -5.38 28.99
CA THR A 50 32.57 -6.73 28.79
C THR A 50 31.96 -7.72 29.78
N HIS A 51 31.28 -8.74 29.28
CA HIS A 51 31.36 -10.16 29.68
C HIS A 51 30.09 -10.88 29.24
N PHE A 52 30.16 -11.67 28.16
CA PHE A 52 29.68 -13.04 28.09
C PHE A 52 30.04 -13.61 26.70
N ARG A 53 30.72 -14.76 26.71
CA ARG A 53 31.25 -15.47 25.55
C ARG A 53 30.16 -16.30 24.86
N GLY A 54 30.13 -16.24 23.52
CA GLY A 54 29.87 -17.40 22.67
C GLY A 54 28.58 -17.38 21.83
N TRP A 55 28.65 -16.82 20.61
CA TRP A 55 28.32 -17.48 19.33
C TRP A 55 28.40 -16.48 18.14
N HIS A 56 29.10 -16.89 17.09
CA HIS A 56 29.28 -16.23 15.77
C HIS A 56 27.94 -16.12 14.99
N SER A 57 27.67 -15.27 13.98
CA SER A 57 28.17 -13.98 13.46
C SER A 57 27.26 -13.58 12.27
N ASN A 58 27.07 -12.27 12.01
CA ASN A 58 26.46 -11.61 10.83
C ASN A 58 25.00 -11.11 10.92
N THR A 59 24.75 -10.05 11.70
CA THR A 59 23.54 -9.20 11.56
C THR A 59 23.76 -7.69 11.76
N ALA A 60 24.99 -7.23 12.03
CA ALA A 60 25.24 -5.80 12.31
C ALA A 60 25.70 -4.96 11.08
N GLY A 61 25.87 -5.58 9.90
CA GLY A 61 26.36 -4.88 8.69
C GLY A 61 25.29 -4.28 7.78
N LEU A 62 24.00 -4.62 7.95
CA LEU A 62 22.95 -4.30 6.97
C LEU A 62 22.11 -3.05 7.29
N ILE A 63 22.23 -2.48 8.49
CA ILE A 63 21.40 -1.32 8.90
C ILE A 63 22.12 0.01 8.63
N GLN A 64 23.44 0.02 8.49
CA GLN A 64 24.21 1.25 8.27
C GLN A 64 24.26 1.68 6.78
N GLN A 65 24.00 0.77 5.84
CA GLN A 65 24.25 1.02 4.41
C GLN A 65 23.06 1.69 3.68
N GLU A 66 21.82 1.52 4.18
CA GLU A 66 20.64 2.16 3.58
C GLU A 66 20.42 3.62 4.03
N TYR A 67 21.01 4.05 5.16
CA TYR A 67 20.81 5.42 5.65
C TYR A 67 21.67 6.48 4.92
N TYR A 68 22.83 6.08 4.37
CA TYR A 68 23.75 7.02 3.71
C TYR A 68 23.54 7.17 2.19
N ALA A 69 22.75 6.29 1.54
CA ALA A 69 22.47 6.39 0.11
C ALA A 69 21.39 7.44 -0.26
N VAL A 70 20.57 7.87 0.71
CA VAL A 70 19.46 8.82 0.48
C VAL A 70 19.89 10.30 0.62
N GLN A 71 21.08 10.58 1.16
CA GLN A 71 21.53 11.95 1.43
C GLN A 71 22.49 12.55 0.39
N ALA A 72 22.83 11.81 -0.66
CA ALA A 72 23.76 12.26 -1.71
C ALA A 72 23.06 12.55 -3.05
N SER A 73 22.03 13.40 -3.06
CA SER A 73 21.58 14.10 -4.26
C SER A 73 21.13 15.53 -3.92
N HIS A 74 21.58 16.49 -4.73
CA HIS A 74 21.75 17.91 -4.41
C HIS A 74 20.52 18.68 -3.86
N PRO A 75 20.70 19.60 -2.88
CA PRO A 75 19.60 20.41 -2.31
C PRO A 75 19.31 21.75 -3.01
N ALA A 76 19.94 22.08 -4.16
CA ALA A 76 19.94 23.45 -4.67
C ALA A 76 18.94 23.80 -5.80
N ARG A 77 18.12 22.86 -6.29
CA ARG A 77 17.16 23.15 -7.40
C ARG A 77 15.68 22.99 -7.04
N THR A 78 15.37 22.52 -5.84
CA THR A 78 13.99 22.20 -5.41
C THR A 78 13.23 23.39 -4.82
N ILE A 79 13.92 24.47 -4.44
CA ILE A 79 13.30 25.63 -3.77
C ILE A 79 12.69 26.64 -4.78
N THR A 80 13.11 26.62 -6.04
CA THR A 80 12.63 27.58 -7.06
C THR A 80 11.39 27.11 -7.83
N MET A 81 10.98 25.84 -7.73
CA MET A 81 9.76 25.32 -8.39
C MET A 81 8.50 25.41 -7.52
N ALA A 82 8.63 25.46 -6.19
CA ALA A 82 7.48 25.46 -5.28
C ALA A 82 6.67 26.78 -5.28
N THR A 83 7.25 27.90 -5.75
CA THR A 83 6.57 29.22 -5.75
C THR A 83 5.84 29.55 -7.05
N SER A 84 6.01 28.75 -8.12
CA SER A 84 5.41 29.01 -9.44
C SER A 84 4.09 28.26 -9.68
N TRP A 85 3.83 27.19 -8.92
CA TRP A 85 2.63 26.36 -9.06
C TRP A 85 1.35 27.03 -8.56
N TRP A 86 1.41 27.77 -7.44
CA TRP A 86 0.25 28.49 -6.89
C TRP A 86 -0.25 29.63 -7.80
N LYS A 87 0.65 30.27 -8.57
CA LYS A 87 0.31 31.35 -9.49
C LYS A 87 -0.31 30.85 -10.80
N ARG A 88 0.04 29.63 -11.25
CA ARG A 88 -0.52 29.01 -12.47
C ARG A 88 -1.89 28.36 -12.24
N ALA A 89 -2.15 27.85 -11.04
CA ALA A 89 -3.46 27.27 -10.69
C ALA A 89 -4.59 28.32 -10.63
N ILE A 90 -4.27 29.59 -10.34
CA ILE A 90 -5.26 30.67 -10.26
C ILE A 90 -5.64 31.22 -11.65
N VAL A 91 -4.73 31.16 -12.64
CA VAL A 91 -4.99 31.59 -14.02
C VAL A 91 -5.76 30.54 -14.82
N ALA A 92 -5.58 29.26 -14.52
CA ALA A 92 -6.25 28.15 -15.21
C ALA A 92 -7.75 28.01 -14.87
N LEU A 93 -8.26 28.69 -13.83
CA LEU A 93 -9.68 28.70 -13.46
C LEU A 93 -10.47 29.86 -14.07
N ALA A 94 -9.82 30.77 -14.81
CA ALA A 94 -10.46 31.94 -15.45
C ALA A 94 -10.57 31.83 -16.99
N ALA A 95 -10.12 30.75 -17.61
CA ALA A 95 -10.11 30.59 -19.08
C ALA A 95 -11.09 29.51 -19.61
N SER A 96 -12.08 29.13 -18.80
CA SER A 96 -13.12 28.17 -19.19
C SER A 96 -14.41 28.90 -19.57
N ASN A 97 -14.36 29.74 -20.60
CA ASN A 97 -15.53 30.27 -21.33
C ASN A 97 -15.04 31.16 -22.49
N LEU A 98 -14.65 30.57 -23.62
CA LEU A 98 -14.84 31.20 -24.95
C LEU A 98 -14.55 30.22 -26.09
N LEU A 99 -15.49 30.16 -27.03
CA LEU A 99 -15.39 29.77 -28.44
C LEU A 99 -15.27 28.28 -28.85
N THR A 100 -16.45 27.69 -29.05
CA THR A 100 -16.79 26.86 -30.22
C THR A 100 -16.91 27.71 -31.50
N LEU A 101 -16.65 27.08 -32.66
CA LEU A 101 -16.91 27.47 -34.07
C LEU A 101 -15.68 27.94 -34.88
N HIS A 102 -15.13 27.06 -35.72
CA HIS A 102 -15.39 27.04 -37.17
C HIS A 102 -14.53 25.97 -37.87
N ALA A 103 -15.19 25.16 -38.69
CA ALA A 103 -14.59 24.32 -39.71
C ALA A 103 -14.93 24.88 -41.11
N ALA A 104 -14.05 24.57 -42.05
CA ALA A 104 -14.21 24.51 -43.51
C ALA A 104 -13.82 25.73 -44.38
N ALA A 105 -13.10 25.35 -45.45
CA ALA A 105 -12.95 25.95 -46.79
C ALA A 105 -11.82 26.98 -47.00
N GLN A 106 -10.79 26.64 -47.77
CA GLN A 106 -10.76 26.88 -49.23
C GLN A 106 -9.46 26.38 -49.89
N GLN A 107 -9.63 25.75 -51.06
CA GLN A 107 -8.62 25.52 -52.10
C GLN A 107 -8.30 26.83 -52.84
N SER A 108 -7.04 27.05 -53.24
CA SER A 108 -6.60 27.32 -54.62
C SER A 108 -5.16 27.89 -54.69
N SER A 109 -4.43 27.40 -55.69
CA SER A 109 -3.02 27.62 -56.12
C SER A 109 -2.85 29.01 -56.84
N PRO A 110 -1.73 29.40 -57.53
CA PRO A 110 -0.46 28.69 -57.86
C PRO A 110 0.87 29.51 -57.88
N ASN A 111 1.95 28.78 -58.18
CA ASN A 111 3.16 29.13 -58.97
C ASN A 111 4.28 30.03 -58.39
N ALA A 112 5.48 29.42 -58.27
CA ALA A 112 6.73 30.02 -58.76
C ALA A 112 7.74 28.91 -59.11
N THR A 113 8.27 28.96 -60.33
CA THR A 113 9.15 28.00 -61.00
C THR A 113 10.62 28.42 -60.99
N GLY A 114 11.51 27.45 -60.73
CA GLY A 114 12.83 27.28 -61.35
C GLY A 114 14.08 27.71 -60.55
N PRO A 115 15.30 27.23 -60.90
CA PRO A 115 15.66 26.15 -61.81
C PRO A 115 16.46 25.00 -61.15
N SER A 116 16.40 23.86 -61.82
CA SER A 116 17.22 22.66 -61.68
C SER A 116 18.73 22.92 -61.76
N SER A 117 19.49 22.34 -60.82
CA SER A 117 20.86 21.90 -61.10
C SER A 117 20.96 20.40 -60.79
N ASN A 118 21.12 19.65 -61.88
CA ASN A 118 21.41 18.23 -61.87
C ASN A 118 22.76 18.00 -61.19
N THR A 119 22.78 17.19 -60.13
CA THR A 119 23.93 16.33 -59.86
C THR A 119 23.38 14.95 -59.57
N THR A 120 23.34 14.15 -60.63
CA THR A 120 23.18 12.71 -60.63
C THR A 120 24.32 12.10 -59.81
N ALA A 121 24.10 11.95 -58.50
CA ALA A 121 24.81 10.96 -57.71
C ALA A 121 23.99 9.67 -57.81
N ASN A 122 24.53 8.70 -58.52
CA ASN A 122 24.04 7.33 -58.58
C ASN A 122 23.88 6.77 -57.16
N SER A 123 22.66 6.77 -56.64
CA SER A 123 22.28 5.93 -55.52
C SER A 123 21.93 4.52 -56.00
N ASN A 124 22.86 3.88 -56.72
CA ASN A 124 22.91 2.42 -56.71
C ASN A 124 23.55 2.00 -55.38
N SER A 125 22.77 2.10 -54.31
CA SER A 125 23.02 1.35 -53.07
C SER A 125 21.93 0.28 -52.96
N THR A 126 21.91 -0.63 -53.92
CA THR A 126 21.34 -1.97 -53.75
C THR A 126 22.34 -2.84 -52.99
N LEU A 127 22.53 -2.53 -51.71
CA LEU A 127 23.19 -3.41 -50.75
C LEU A 127 22.27 -3.56 -49.52
N VAL A 128 21.74 -4.79 -49.39
CA VAL A 128 20.99 -5.40 -48.27
C VAL A 128 19.51 -5.00 -48.12
N GLY A 129 18.65 -5.55 -48.97
CA GLY A 129 17.19 -5.47 -48.83
C GLY A 129 16.62 -6.55 -47.90
N ASP A 130 16.33 -6.15 -46.66
CA ASP A 130 15.22 -6.56 -45.79
C ASP A 130 14.83 -8.06 -45.68
N VAL A 131 15.40 -8.77 -44.71
CA VAL A 131 14.99 -10.14 -44.33
C VAL A 131 14.79 -10.28 -42.81
N GLY A 132 14.19 -9.26 -42.18
CA GLY A 132 13.72 -9.33 -40.79
C GLY A 132 12.20 -9.35 -40.75
N ALA A 133 11.62 -9.91 -39.69
CA ALA A 133 10.20 -9.71 -39.40
C ALA A 133 10.05 -8.53 -38.43
N LEU A 134 9.11 -7.62 -38.71
CA LEU A 134 8.80 -6.44 -37.91
C LEU A 134 7.38 -6.56 -37.35
N PHE A 135 7.27 -6.43 -36.03
CA PHE A 135 6.02 -6.26 -35.31
C PHE A 135 5.94 -4.85 -34.72
N VAL A 136 4.74 -4.26 -34.74
CA VAL A 136 4.44 -2.97 -34.11
C VAL A 136 3.18 -3.14 -33.30
N THR A 137 3.19 -2.69 -32.03
CA THR A 137 2.01 -2.79 -31.17
C THR A 137 0.85 -1.95 -31.72
N PRO A 138 -0.41 -2.33 -31.45
CA PRO A 138 -1.58 -1.52 -31.85
C PRO A 138 -1.55 -0.09 -31.31
N THR A 139 -0.96 0.09 -30.12
CA THR A 139 -0.73 1.39 -29.46
C THR A 139 0.45 2.17 -30.05
N ARG A 140 1.27 1.55 -30.90
CA ARG A 140 2.47 2.12 -31.54
C ARG A 140 3.50 2.69 -30.55
N ASP A 141 3.51 2.13 -29.35
CA ASP A 141 4.42 2.46 -28.27
C ASP A 141 5.61 1.49 -28.17
N LEU A 142 5.56 0.37 -28.89
CA LEU A 142 6.61 -0.63 -28.96
C LEU A 142 6.66 -1.25 -30.36
N ALA A 143 7.85 -1.42 -30.91
CA ALA A 143 8.11 -2.18 -32.13
C ALA A 143 9.27 -3.15 -31.88
N PHE A 144 9.22 -4.29 -32.56
CA PHE A 144 10.20 -5.36 -32.41
C PHE A 144 10.50 -5.99 -33.76
N ALA A 145 11.78 -6.05 -34.09
CA ALA A 145 12.25 -6.77 -35.25
C ALA A 145 13.31 -7.78 -34.85
N MET A 146 13.33 -8.95 -35.50
CA MET A 146 14.34 -9.96 -35.23
C MET A 146 14.88 -10.64 -36.49
N ARG A 147 16.12 -11.12 -36.36
CA ARG A 147 16.83 -11.95 -37.32
C ARG A 147 17.57 -13.07 -36.58
N VAL A 148 17.71 -14.18 -37.27
CA VAL A 148 18.33 -15.40 -36.81
C VAL A 148 19.42 -15.81 -37.82
N PRO A 149 20.65 -16.14 -37.37
CA PRO A 149 21.71 -16.63 -38.26
C PRO A 149 21.28 -17.81 -39.13
N ALA A 150 21.81 -17.87 -40.36
CA ALA A 150 21.55 -18.99 -41.28
C ALA A 150 22.22 -20.28 -40.81
N ASP A 151 23.36 -20.14 -40.14
CA ASP A 151 24.04 -21.21 -39.44
C ASP A 151 23.12 -21.83 -38.38
N LYS A 152 22.77 -23.09 -38.63
CA LYS A 152 21.91 -23.89 -37.76
C LYS A 152 22.61 -24.26 -36.45
N SER A 153 23.94 -24.18 -36.39
CA SER A 153 24.72 -24.42 -35.17
C SER A 153 24.57 -23.28 -34.16
N SER A 154 24.42 -22.05 -34.66
CA SER A 154 24.12 -20.89 -33.83
C SER A 154 22.72 -20.99 -33.22
N GLN A 155 22.60 -20.59 -31.96
CA GLN A 155 21.33 -20.46 -31.25
C GLN A 155 21.06 -19.00 -30.88
N ASP A 156 21.74 -18.08 -31.55
CA ASP A 156 21.64 -16.65 -31.28
C ASP A 156 20.44 -16.03 -31.98
N ILE A 157 20.00 -14.91 -31.42
CA ILE A 157 18.92 -14.07 -31.94
C ILE A 157 19.43 -12.63 -31.96
N TYR A 158 19.41 -12.00 -33.14
CA TYR A 158 19.69 -10.58 -33.30
C TYR A 158 18.37 -9.84 -33.38
N PHE A 159 18.23 -8.73 -32.67
CA PHE A 159 16.97 -8.01 -32.61
C PHE A 159 17.14 -6.52 -32.42
N THR A 160 16.09 -5.80 -32.80
CA THR A 160 15.89 -4.39 -32.54
C THR A 160 14.58 -4.22 -31.82
N MET A 161 14.61 -3.53 -30.69
CA MET A 161 13.42 -3.16 -29.96
C MET A 161 13.35 -1.64 -29.84
N VAL A 162 12.23 -1.08 -30.26
CA VAL A 162 11.98 0.35 -30.24
C VAL A 162 10.83 0.62 -29.30
N MET A 163 11.01 1.49 -28.32
CA MET A 163 9.97 1.82 -27.35
C MET A 163 9.80 3.33 -27.21
N SER A 164 8.56 3.79 -27.13
CA SER A 164 8.24 5.18 -26.84
C SER A 164 8.80 5.62 -25.49
N LEU A 165 9.28 6.86 -25.39
CA LEU A 165 9.69 7.44 -24.09
C LEU A 165 8.52 7.66 -23.14
N HIS A 166 7.28 7.49 -23.59
CA HIS A 166 6.08 7.74 -22.79
C HIS A 166 5.55 6.52 -22.04
N VAL A 167 6.20 5.36 -22.16
CA VAL A 167 5.84 4.14 -21.43
C VAL A 167 6.97 3.72 -20.48
N MET A 168 6.61 3.29 -19.28
CA MET A 168 7.58 2.98 -18.21
C MET A 168 8.53 1.83 -18.56
N TRP A 169 8.03 0.86 -19.32
CA TRP A 169 8.77 -0.32 -19.77
C TRP A 169 8.03 -0.99 -20.93
N GLY A 170 8.75 -1.77 -21.72
CA GLY A 170 8.23 -2.51 -22.87
C GLY A 170 8.84 -3.90 -22.91
N ALA A 171 8.08 -4.89 -23.37
CA ALA A 171 8.54 -6.27 -23.39
C ALA A 171 8.01 -7.03 -24.60
N ILE A 172 8.85 -7.94 -25.08
CA ILE A 172 8.48 -8.97 -26.06
C ILE A 172 8.77 -10.32 -25.43
N GLY A 173 7.80 -11.23 -25.51
CA GLY A 173 7.91 -12.59 -25.03
C GLY A 173 7.89 -13.61 -26.17
N PHE A 174 8.66 -14.68 -25.98
CA PHE A 174 8.93 -15.71 -26.97
C PHE A 174 8.34 -17.07 -26.58
N GLY A 175 8.07 -17.89 -27.60
CA GLY A 175 7.86 -19.34 -27.45
C GLY A 175 6.49 -19.77 -26.93
N SER A 176 5.58 -18.83 -26.65
CA SER A 176 4.21 -19.13 -26.23
C SER A 176 3.29 -17.93 -26.42
N SER A 177 2.00 -18.20 -26.60
CA SER A 177 0.91 -17.22 -26.52
C SER A 177 0.50 -16.91 -25.07
N GLN A 178 1.15 -17.53 -24.08
CA GLN A 178 0.94 -17.27 -22.64
C GLN A 178 2.19 -16.68 -22.00
N MET A 179 1.96 -15.90 -20.95
CA MET A 179 3.02 -15.31 -20.14
C MET A 179 3.86 -16.39 -19.44
N ALA A 180 3.21 -17.40 -18.84
CA ALA A 180 3.86 -18.43 -18.04
C ALA A 180 4.91 -19.21 -18.84
N GLY A 181 6.15 -19.28 -18.33
CA GLY A 181 7.26 -19.99 -18.95
C GLY A 181 7.90 -19.31 -20.17
N SER A 182 7.26 -18.29 -20.76
CA SER A 182 7.85 -17.54 -21.89
C SER A 182 9.10 -16.79 -21.47
N LEU A 183 10.09 -16.73 -22.38
CA LEU A 183 11.25 -15.86 -22.25
C LEU A 183 10.85 -14.46 -22.70
N MET A 184 11.03 -13.47 -21.85
CA MET A 184 10.71 -12.08 -22.12
C MET A 184 11.96 -11.22 -22.11
N LEU A 185 12.10 -10.38 -23.12
CA LEU A 185 13.07 -9.31 -23.14
C LEU A 185 12.36 -8.04 -22.69
N VAL A 186 12.70 -7.54 -21.50
CA VAL A 186 12.06 -6.35 -20.93
C VAL A 186 13.04 -5.18 -20.98
N MET A 187 12.65 -4.08 -21.61
CA MET A 187 13.42 -2.83 -21.65
C MET A 187 12.82 -1.73 -20.79
N TYR A 188 13.68 -0.94 -20.16
CA TYR A 188 13.36 0.32 -19.48
C TYR A 188 14.61 1.22 -19.44
N GLY A 189 14.46 2.47 -19.00
CA GLY A 189 15.58 3.42 -18.92
C GLY A 189 16.61 3.05 -17.86
N SER A 190 17.89 3.24 -18.19
CA SER A 190 19.01 3.15 -17.25
C SER A 190 18.92 4.21 -16.14
N SER A 191 19.58 3.97 -15.00
CA SER A 191 19.63 4.93 -13.89
C SER A 191 20.14 6.32 -14.31
N THR A 192 20.99 6.38 -15.34
CA THR A 192 21.55 7.62 -15.90
C THR A 192 20.56 8.42 -16.74
N GLY A 193 19.48 7.80 -17.21
CA GLY A 193 18.53 8.37 -18.17
C GLY A 193 19.10 8.62 -19.57
N GLN A 194 20.29 8.10 -19.86
CA GLN A 194 20.97 8.23 -21.15
C GLN A 194 21.11 6.89 -21.88
N ASN A 195 20.90 5.77 -21.19
CA ASN A 195 21.03 4.43 -21.76
C ASN A 195 19.79 3.59 -21.45
N ILE A 196 19.75 2.36 -21.98
CA ILE A 196 18.66 1.41 -21.83
C ILE A 196 19.15 0.23 -21.01
N THR A 197 18.33 -0.20 -20.04
CA THR A 197 18.50 -1.46 -19.34
C THR A 197 17.59 -2.50 -19.97
N LEU A 198 18.17 -3.59 -20.47
CA LEU A 198 17.43 -4.73 -20.99
C LEU A 198 17.60 -5.94 -20.06
N SER A 199 16.48 -6.44 -19.55
CA SER A 199 16.42 -7.56 -18.61
C SER A 199 15.75 -8.76 -19.28
N PRO A 200 16.47 -9.87 -19.51
CA PRO A 200 15.87 -11.12 -19.87
C PRO A 200 15.18 -11.74 -18.65
N ARG A 201 13.90 -12.07 -18.78
CA ARG A 201 13.09 -12.62 -17.70
C ARG A 201 12.31 -13.84 -18.13
N ILE A 202 12.02 -14.73 -17.19
CA ILE A 202 11.16 -15.87 -17.43
C ILE A 202 10.05 -15.85 -16.38
N ALA A 203 8.80 -16.00 -16.84
CA ALA A 203 7.67 -16.00 -15.93
C ALA A 203 7.45 -17.38 -15.30
N GLY A 204 6.95 -17.33 -14.06
CA GLY A 204 6.49 -18.50 -13.35
C GLY A 204 5.20 -19.12 -13.87
N PRO A 205 4.71 -20.15 -13.16
CA PRO A 205 3.34 -20.59 -13.31
C PRO A 205 2.36 -19.43 -13.04
N GLY A 206 1.30 -19.34 -13.85
CA GLY A 206 0.22 -18.37 -13.68
C GLY A 206 0.58 -16.93 -14.10
N HIS A 207 -0.19 -15.96 -13.57
CA HIS A 207 -0.04 -14.54 -13.88
C HIS A 207 0.79 -13.83 -12.79
N SER A 208 2.09 -14.12 -12.77
CA SER A 208 3.04 -13.52 -11.84
C SER A 208 4.15 -12.75 -12.55
N GLU A 209 4.70 -11.76 -11.86
CA GLU A 209 5.82 -10.96 -12.34
C GLU A 209 7.02 -11.86 -12.73
N PRO A 210 7.56 -11.73 -13.96
CA PRO A 210 8.69 -12.53 -14.41
C PRO A 210 9.95 -12.26 -13.60
N TRP A 211 10.79 -13.29 -13.42
CA TRP A 211 12.06 -13.17 -12.73
C TRP A 211 13.20 -12.96 -13.71
N TYR A 212 14.16 -12.13 -13.33
CA TYR A 212 15.41 -12.02 -14.06
C TYR A 212 16.08 -13.41 -14.19
N SER A 213 16.47 -13.77 -15.42
CA SER A 213 17.11 -15.03 -15.74
C SER A 213 18.59 -14.79 -16.10
N PRO A 214 19.53 -15.05 -15.19
CA PRO A 214 20.96 -14.81 -15.44
C PRO A 214 21.56 -15.78 -16.47
N ASP A 215 20.92 -16.92 -16.72
CA ASP A 215 21.34 -17.91 -17.71
C ASP A 215 21.10 -17.41 -19.15
N ILE A 216 20.22 -16.43 -19.32
CA ILE A 216 19.95 -15.80 -20.61
C ILE A 216 20.86 -14.59 -20.77
N ARG A 217 21.72 -14.64 -21.80
CA ARG A 217 22.75 -13.65 -22.04
C ARG A 217 22.33 -12.72 -23.17
N VAL A 218 22.08 -11.45 -22.83
CA VAL A 218 21.77 -10.42 -23.82
C VAL A 218 22.82 -9.34 -23.78
N GLU A 219 23.32 -8.97 -24.96
CA GLU A 219 24.38 -7.99 -25.13
C GLU A 219 23.87 -6.86 -26.03
N ALA A 220 24.12 -5.62 -25.61
CA ALA A 220 23.83 -4.45 -26.43
C ALA A 220 24.85 -4.35 -27.57
N LEU A 221 24.34 -4.05 -28.77
CA LEU A 221 25.12 -3.83 -29.98
C LEU A 221 25.16 -2.33 -30.32
N PRO A 222 26.10 -1.91 -31.19
CA PRO A 222 26.17 -0.53 -31.67
C PRO A 222 24.84 -0.02 -32.23
N GLY A 223 24.55 1.26 -32.00
CA GLY A 223 23.27 1.88 -32.36
C GLY A 223 22.16 1.74 -31.30
N THR A 224 22.45 1.09 -30.17
CA THR A 224 21.61 1.19 -28.96
C THR A 224 21.73 2.61 -28.40
N ASP A 225 20.64 3.37 -28.47
CA ASP A 225 20.65 4.77 -28.05
C ASP A 225 19.22 5.30 -27.83
N ARG A 226 19.13 6.51 -27.28
CA ARG A 226 17.94 7.34 -27.24
C ARG A 226 17.82 8.15 -28.53
N ASN A 227 17.03 7.68 -29.49
CA ASN A 227 16.87 8.35 -30.78
C ASN A 227 16.12 9.70 -30.63
N ASN A 228 16.83 10.82 -30.83
CA ASN A 228 16.31 12.19 -30.92
C ASN A 228 15.30 12.62 -29.84
N GLY A 229 15.34 11.97 -28.66
CA GLY A 229 14.41 12.24 -27.57
C GLY A 229 12.95 11.83 -27.85
N THR A 230 12.68 10.91 -28.79
CA THR A 230 11.32 10.41 -29.09
C THR A 230 11.13 8.93 -28.76
N ALA A 231 12.18 8.12 -28.89
CA ALA A 231 12.14 6.68 -28.59
C ALA A 231 13.47 6.15 -28.06
N TRP A 232 13.39 5.06 -27.30
CA TRP A 232 14.49 4.17 -27.00
C TRP A 232 14.67 3.17 -28.13
N VAL A 233 15.89 3.00 -28.64
CA VAL A 233 16.24 1.98 -29.64
C VAL A 233 17.29 1.06 -29.01
N TYR A 234 16.95 -0.21 -28.88
CA TYR A 234 17.86 -1.23 -28.37
C TYR A 234 18.19 -2.23 -29.47
N ASN A 235 19.44 -2.23 -29.89
CA ASN A 235 20.01 -3.20 -30.81
C ASN A 235 20.73 -4.24 -29.97
N GLY A 236 20.39 -5.52 -30.11
CA GLY A 236 20.95 -6.53 -29.23
C GLY A 236 21.10 -7.90 -29.86
N VAL A 237 21.95 -8.70 -29.21
CA VAL A 237 22.06 -10.14 -29.46
C VAL A 237 21.73 -10.90 -28.19
N CYS A 238 20.79 -11.84 -28.31
CA CYS A 238 20.48 -12.82 -27.26
C CYS A 238 21.23 -14.10 -27.61
N ARG A 239 22.27 -14.41 -26.82
CA ARG A 239 23.16 -15.56 -27.04
C ARG A 239 22.49 -16.84 -26.57
N ASN A 240 22.45 -17.85 -27.44
CA ASN A 240 21.84 -19.16 -27.16
C ASN A 240 20.39 -19.08 -26.63
N CYS A 241 19.58 -18.19 -27.20
CA CYS A 241 18.22 -17.90 -26.72
C CYS A 241 17.09 -18.57 -27.50
N ARG A 242 17.41 -19.41 -28.50
CA ARG A 242 16.38 -20.16 -29.25
C ARG A 242 15.70 -21.25 -28.42
N SER A 243 16.25 -21.63 -27.27
CA SER A 243 15.58 -22.52 -26.31
C SER A 243 15.98 -22.20 -24.88
N TRP A 244 15.07 -22.42 -23.93
CA TRP A 244 15.32 -22.16 -22.52
C TRP A 244 14.55 -23.14 -21.62
N SER A 245 15.03 -23.27 -20.40
CA SER A 245 14.36 -24.05 -19.35
C SER A 245 13.27 -23.21 -18.70
N THR A 246 12.08 -23.78 -18.53
CA THR A 246 11.01 -23.11 -17.81
C THR A 246 11.15 -23.34 -16.30
N PRO A 247 10.63 -22.44 -15.46
CA PRO A 247 10.65 -22.60 -14.01
C PRO A 247 9.83 -23.80 -13.51
N SER A 248 8.94 -24.34 -14.34
CA SER A 248 8.17 -25.57 -14.08
C SER A 248 8.92 -26.85 -14.43
N GLY A 249 10.18 -26.77 -14.89
CA GLY A 249 10.99 -27.92 -15.27
C GLY A 249 10.80 -28.40 -16.72
N GLY A 250 10.03 -27.67 -17.53
CA GLY A 250 9.88 -27.92 -18.97
C GLY A 250 10.94 -27.19 -19.80
N ARG A 251 10.85 -27.34 -21.13
CA ARG A 251 11.63 -26.57 -22.09
C ARG A 251 10.70 -25.89 -23.08
N LEU A 252 10.98 -24.64 -23.39
CA LEU A 252 10.33 -23.88 -24.47
C LEU A 252 11.40 -23.35 -25.41
N GLY A 253 10.99 -22.92 -26.59
CA GLY A 253 11.90 -22.41 -27.59
C GLY A 253 11.18 -21.80 -28.78
N LEU A 254 11.99 -21.39 -29.75
CA LEU A 254 11.55 -20.86 -31.03
C LEU A 254 11.75 -21.91 -32.12
N ASP A 255 10.71 -22.15 -32.92
CA ASP A 255 10.81 -22.93 -34.15
C ASP A 255 11.12 -21.99 -35.32
N VAL A 256 12.39 -21.96 -35.73
CA VAL A 256 12.87 -21.11 -36.83
C VAL A 256 12.29 -21.50 -38.20
N ALA A 257 11.69 -22.69 -38.32
CA ALA A 257 11.01 -23.12 -39.55
C ALA A 257 9.51 -22.76 -39.56
N SER A 258 8.96 -22.30 -38.43
CA SER A 258 7.55 -21.97 -38.32
C SER A 258 7.19 -20.67 -39.05
N ARG A 259 6.10 -20.70 -39.81
CA ARG A 259 5.50 -19.48 -40.41
C ARG A 259 4.57 -18.74 -39.46
N SER A 260 4.35 -19.28 -38.26
CA SER A 260 3.41 -18.74 -37.28
C SER A 260 3.92 -19.07 -35.87
N GLN A 261 5.10 -18.57 -35.53
CA GLN A 261 5.67 -18.69 -34.20
C GLN A 261 4.92 -17.78 -33.22
N ASP A 262 4.38 -18.37 -32.15
CA ASP A 262 3.69 -17.65 -31.09
C ASP A 262 4.65 -16.72 -30.34
N MET A 263 4.24 -15.46 -30.23
CA MET A 263 4.91 -14.39 -29.50
C MET A 263 3.89 -13.58 -28.69
N ILE A 264 4.37 -12.86 -27.69
CA ILE A 264 3.58 -11.92 -26.89
C ILE A 264 4.28 -10.57 -26.80
N TYR A 265 3.50 -9.52 -26.55
CA TYR A 265 4.03 -8.20 -26.26
C TYR A 265 3.34 -7.62 -25.02
N ALA A 266 4.01 -6.70 -24.36
CA ALA A 266 3.45 -5.92 -23.26
C ALA A 266 4.12 -4.56 -23.12
N THR A 267 3.36 -3.54 -22.75
CA THR A 267 3.88 -2.22 -22.35
C THR A 267 3.27 -1.76 -21.02
N GLY A 268 4.09 -1.04 -20.25
CA GLY A 268 3.70 -0.45 -18.97
C GLY A 268 2.76 0.75 -19.10
N GLU A 269 2.33 1.27 -17.96
CA GLU A 269 1.65 2.57 -17.89
C GLU A 269 2.58 3.71 -18.33
N SER A 270 2.01 4.89 -18.57
CA SER A 270 2.80 6.07 -18.87
C SER A 270 3.60 6.57 -17.66
N GLY A 271 4.86 6.92 -17.90
CA GLY A 271 5.81 7.38 -16.89
C GLY A 271 7.20 6.86 -17.20
N ASP A 272 8.10 6.97 -16.23
CA ASP A 272 9.50 6.60 -16.39
C ASP A 272 9.96 5.59 -15.32
N ILE A 273 10.83 4.67 -15.73
CA ILE A 273 11.67 3.87 -14.84
C ILE A 273 13.12 4.18 -15.18
N TRP A 274 13.91 4.51 -14.16
CA TRP A 274 15.34 4.78 -14.27
C TRP A 274 16.08 3.83 -13.33
N SER A 275 16.55 2.70 -13.86
CA SER A 275 17.21 1.66 -13.07
C SER A 275 18.16 0.83 -13.92
N ASP A 276 19.31 0.48 -13.35
CA ASP A 276 20.24 -0.51 -13.92
C ASP A 276 20.04 -1.90 -13.31
N ASP A 277 19.13 -2.04 -12.34
CA ASP A 277 18.81 -3.31 -11.71
C ASP A 277 18.00 -4.20 -12.67
N LEU A 278 18.62 -5.27 -13.16
CA LEU A 278 17.96 -6.23 -14.04
C LEU A 278 16.72 -6.88 -13.40
N ALA A 279 16.67 -6.96 -12.07
CA ALA A 279 15.53 -7.48 -11.30
C ALA A 279 14.53 -6.39 -10.87
N GLN A 280 14.62 -5.17 -11.45
CA GLN A 280 13.74 -4.04 -11.14
C GLN A 280 12.27 -4.47 -11.04
N PRO A 281 11.57 -4.20 -9.92
CA PRO A 281 10.18 -4.60 -9.78
C PRO A 281 9.28 -3.82 -10.73
N LEU A 282 8.40 -4.52 -11.44
CA LEU A 282 7.50 -3.96 -12.44
C LEU A 282 6.05 -3.99 -11.97
N ARG A 283 5.30 -2.96 -12.35
CA ARG A 283 3.83 -2.98 -12.28
C ARG A 283 3.29 -3.81 -13.44
N VAL A 284 2.07 -4.33 -13.29
CA VAL A 284 1.40 -5.08 -14.36
C VAL A 284 1.29 -4.23 -15.63
N HIS A 285 1.39 -4.88 -16.78
CA HIS A 285 1.26 -4.23 -18.09
C HIS A 285 -0.10 -3.54 -18.26
N MET A 286 -0.09 -2.37 -18.91
CA MET A 286 -1.28 -1.64 -19.31
C MET A 286 -1.79 -2.12 -20.67
N ASN A 287 -0.88 -2.36 -21.62
CA ASN A 287 -1.22 -2.90 -22.94
C ASN A 287 -0.50 -4.23 -23.13
N PHE A 288 -1.19 -5.25 -23.64
CA PHE A 288 -0.58 -6.56 -23.88
C PHE A 288 -1.39 -7.35 -24.89
N GLY A 289 -0.74 -8.31 -25.53
CA GLY A 289 -1.40 -9.17 -26.49
C GLY A 289 -0.48 -10.25 -27.04
N THR A 290 -1.04 -11.01 -27.98
CA THR A 290 -0.34 -12.04 -28.73
C THR A 290 -0.07 -11.54 -30.15
N PHE A 291 0.95 -12.09 -30.79
CA PHE A 291 1.18 -11.96 -32.22
C PHE A 291 1.90 -13.20 -32.74
N ALA A 292 1.77 -13.46 -34.04
CA ALA A 292 2.49 -14.53 -34.70
C ALA A 292 3.59 -13.93 -35.58
N MET A 293 4.76 -14.57 -35.58
CA MET A 293 5.89 -14.18 -36.43
C MET A 293 6.23 -15.31 -37.41
N ASP A 294 6.44 -14.96 -38.67
CA ASP A 294 6.97 -15.86 -39.69
C ASP A 294 8.49 -15.94 -39.56
N MET A 295 8.97 -16.99 -38.91
CA MET A 295 10.40 -17.19 -38.66
C MET A 295 11.18 -17.55 -39.93
N THR A 296 10.49 -17.99 -40.99
CA THR A 296 11.13 -18.23 -42.29
C THR A 296 11.60 -16.92 -42.93
N ARG A 297 11.00 -15.79 -42.53
CA ARG A 297 11.42 -14.43 -42.92
C ARG A 297 12.45 -13.79 -42.00
N THR A 298 12.76 -14.42 -40.87
CA THR A 298 13.79 -13.92 -39.93
C THR A 298 15.12 -14.64 -40.10
N THR A 299 15.15 -15.76 -40.83
CA THR A 299 16.38 -16.51 -41.08
C THR A 299 17.24 -15.78 -42.10
N GLY A 300 18.46 -15.42 -41.72
CA GLY A 300 19.44 -14.79 -42.59
C GLY A 300 19.93 -15.71 -43.71
N THR A 301 20.78 -15.17 -44.56
CA THR A 301 21.50 -15.91 -45.59
C THR A 301 22.88 -16.33 -45.08
N ALA A 302 23.51 -17.33 -45.71
CA ALA A 302 24.87 -17.74 -45.35
C ALA A 302 25.90 -16.61 -45.50
N GLN A 303 25.62 -15.62 -46.37
CA GLN A 303 26.46 -14.43 -46.54
C GLN A 303 26.35 -13.47 -45.34
N ASP A 304 25.19 -13.45 -44.66
CA ASP A 304 24.96 -12.60 -43.48
C ASP A 304 25.80 -13.08 -42.29
N ASP A 305 26.02 -14.39 -42.16
CA ASP A 305 26.79 -14.97 -41.06
C ASP A 305 28.29 -14.63 -41.10
N GLU A 306 28.82 -14.20 -42.24
CA GLU A 306 30.20 -13.74 -42.40
C GLU A 306 30.39 -12.26 -42.05
N GLN A 307 29.30 -11.52 -41.77
CA GLN A 307 29.32 -10.08 -41.54
C GLN A 307 29.34 -9.72 -40.05
N ASP A 308 29.74 -8.49 -39.76
CA ASP A 308 29.80 -7.99 -38.39
C ASP A 308 28.43 -8.06 -37.70
N ALA A 309 28.42 -8.36 -36.40
CA ALA A 309 27.22 -8.47 -35.58
C ALA A 309 26.27 -7.26 -35.67
N ALA A 310 26.79 -6.06 -35.94
CA ALA A 310 25.99 -4.86 -36.13
C ALA A 310 25.17 -4.87 -37.43
N SER A 311 25.66 -5.53 -38.49
CA SER A 311 24.96 -5.68 -39.77
C SER A 311 23.87 -6.76 -39.73
N LEU A 312 23.94 -7.67 -38.75
CA LEU A 312 22.92 -8.70 -38.50
C LEU A 312 21.65 -8.15 -37.83
N VAL A 313 21.71 -6.96 -37.23
CA VAL A 313 20.59 -6.35 -36.53
C VAL A 313 19.56 -5.80 -37.54
N PRO A 314 18.28 -6.20 -37.47
CA PRO A 314 17.24 -5.64 -38.32
C PRO A 314 17.07 -4.14 -38.10
N GLN A 315 17.01 -3.35 -39.16
CA GLN A 315 16.80 -1.92 -39.04
C GLN A 315 15.30 -1.58 -39.06
N VAL A 316 14.84 -0.80 -38.09
CA VAL A 316 13.46 -0.29 -38.05
C VAL A 316 13.48 1.14 -38.56
N ASN A 317 12.77 1.42 -39.66
CA ASN A 317 12.70 2.77 -40.21
C ASN A 317 11.82 3.67 -39.33
N MET A 318 12.47 4.42 -38.44
CA MET A 318 11.84 5.34 -37.50
C MET A 318 11.32 6.63 -38.14
N ALA A 319 11.66 6.91 -39.40
CA ALA A 319 11.14 8.07 -40.13
C ALA A 319 9.73 7.81 -40.70
N ASP A 320 9.32 6.55 -40.79
CA ASP A 320 7.96 6.19 -41.20
C ASP A 320 6.99 6.44 -40.03
N SER A 321 5.99 7.29 -40.27
CA SER A 321 4.93 7.58 -39.30
C SER A 321 3.92 6.43 -39.15
N THR A 322 3.94 5.45 -40.05
CA THR A 322 3.00 4.33 -40.13
C THR A 322 3.72 3.03 -40.50
N PRO A 323 4.70 2.56 -39.71
CA PRO A 323 5.40 1.33 -40.03
C PRO A 323 4.40 0.17 -40.10
N GLU A 324 4.37 -0.50 -41.26
CA GLU A 324 3.53 -1.68 -41.46
C GLU A 324 4.16 -2.93 -40.83
N LEU A 325 3.31 -3.90 -40.50
CA LEU A 325 3.78 -5.21 -40.04
C LEU A 325 4.45 -5.94 -41.21
N VAL A 326 5.63 -6.50 -40.98
CA VAL A 326 6.38 -7.27 -41.99
C VAL A 326 6.62 -8.66 -41.46
N GLY A 327 6.08 -9.69 -42.11
CA GLY A 327 6.25 -11.08 -41.65
C GLY A 327 5.67 -11.35 -40.26
N THR A 328 4.77 -10.50 -39.77
CA THR A 328 4.08 -10.68 -38.49
C THR A 328 2.60 -10.42 -38.64
N VAL A 329 1.79 -11.06 -37.80
CA VAL A 329 0.34 -10.91 -37.76
C VAL A 329 -0.10 -10.70 -36.33
N GLN A 330 -0.90 -9.67 -36.08
CA GLN A 330 -1.50 -9.42 -34.77
C GLN A 330 -2.38 -10.61 -34.34
N GLY A 331 -2.15 -11.10 -33.13
CA GLY A 331 -2.90 -12.23 -32.56
C GLY A 331 -4.29 -11.82 -32.07
N SER A 332 -5.09 -12.83 -31.71
CA SER A 332 -6.48 -12.67 -31.26
C SER A 332 -6.64 -11.92 -29.94
N ILE A 333 -5.59 -11.88 -29.11
CA ILE A 333 -5.59 -11.16 -27.84
C ILE A 333 -4.87 -9.84 -28.05
N SER A 334 -5.59 -8.74 -27.84
CA SER A 334 -5.05 -7.39 -27.82
C SER A 334 -5.84 -6.57 -26.81
N VAL A 335 -5.22 -6.31 -25.67
CA VAL A 335 -5.82 -5.57 -24.55
C VAL A 335 -5.08 -4.26 -24.39
N THR A 336 -5.82 -3.16 -24.38
CA THR A 336 -5.28 -1.82 -24.09
C THR A 336 -5.90 -1.26 -22.82
N LYS A 337 -5.15 -0.44 -22.08
CA LYS A 337 -5.63 0.24 -20.86
C LYS A 337 -6.12 -0.71 -19.77
N TYR A 338 -5.48 -1.87 -19.64
CA TYR A 338 -5.69 -2.77 -18.51
C TYR A 338 -5.35 -2.07 -17.20
N ARG A 339 -6.13 -2.37 -16.16
CA ARG A 339 -5.93 -1.83 -14.80
C ARG A 339 -6.10 -2.94 -13.76
N GLU A 340 -5.21 -3.01 -12.79
CA GLU A 340 -5.36 -3.90 -11.64
C GLU A 340 -6.31 -3.33 -10.59
N TRP A 341 -7.57 -3.78 -10.61
CA TRP A 341 -8.59 -3.27 -9.68
C TRP A 341 -8.36 -3.73 -8.23
N LYS A 342 -7.72 -4.89 -8.02
CA LYS A 342 -7.51 -5.46 -6.67
C LYS A 342 -6.69 -4.53 -5.77
N GLY A 343 -5.59 -3.98 -6.29
CA GLY A 343 -4.73 -3.06 -5.55
C GLY A 343 -5.42 -1.73 -5.23
N LEU A 344 -6.15 -1.18 -6.21
CA LEU A 344 -6.96 0.03 -6.03
C LEU A 344 -8.03 -0.17 -4.94
N LEU A 345 -8.80 -1.25 -5.01
CA LEU A 345 -9.85 -1.56 -4.04
C LEU A 345 -9.28 -1.78 -2.64
N HIS A 346 -8.16 -2.52 -2.51
CA HIS A 346 -7.45 -2.68 -1.24
C HIS A 346 -7.10 -1.32 -0.62
N ALA A 347 -6.45 -0.44 -1.39
CA ALA A 347 -6.02 0.86 -0.90
C ALA A 347 -7.19 1.77 -0.50
N VAL A 348 -8.22 1.89 -1.35
CA VAL A 348 -9.40 2.73 -1.07
C VAL A 348 -10.14 2.23 0.18
N ILE A 349 -10.39 0.93 0.28
CA ILE A 349 -11.09 0.34 1.43
C ILE A 349 -10.27 0.54 2.70
N MET A 350 -8.97 0.29 2.67
CA MET A 350 -8.11 0.39 3.85
C MET A 350 -7.94 1.84 4.33
N VAL A 351 -7.72 2.79 3.42
CA VAL A 351 -7.65 4.21 3.78
C VAL A 351 -8.99 4.70 4.34
N LEU A 352 -10.11 4.34 3.72
CA LEU A 352 -11.44 4.67 4.24
C LEU A 352 -11.65 4.12 5.65
N CYS A 353 -11.23 2.89 5.93
CA CYS A 353 -11.37 2.29 7.26
C CYS A 353 -10.49 2.99 8.31
N PHE A 354 -9.19 3.13 8.05
CA PHE A 354 -8.23 3.59 9.06
C PHE A 354 -8.19 5.11 9.25
N VAL A 355 -8.51 5.89 8.23
CA VAL A 355 -8.55 7.36 8.31
C VAL A 355 -9.99 7.88 8.50
N GLY A 356 -10.99 7.16 7.98
CA GLY A 356 -12.39 7.56 8.03
C GLY A 356 -13.20 6.84 9.11
N LEU A 357 -13.64 5.61 8.83
CA LEU A 357 -14.68 4.91 9.59
C LEU A 357 -14.28 4.57 11.03
N LEU A 358 -13.08 4.02 11.26
CA LEU A 358 -12.62 3.63 12.59
C LEU A 358 -12.47 4.88 13.51
N PRO A 359 -11.79 5.97 13.09
CA PRO A 359 -11.77 7.21 13.85
C PRO A 359 -13.17 7.81 14.05
N PHE A 360 -14.01 7.82 13.01
CA PHE A 360 -15.38 8.34 13.08
C PHE A 360 -16.24 7.59 14.12
N GLY A 361 -16.14 6.26 14.18
CA GLY A 361 -16.83 5.46 15.20
C GLY A 361 -16.39 5.83 16.62
N THR A 362 -15.11 6.14 16.83
CA THR A 362 -14.63 6.63 18.14
C THR A 362 -15.11 8.06 18.43
N PHE A 363 -15.17 8.90 17.41
CA PHE A 363 -15.65 10.28 17.52
C PHE A 363 -17.12 10.34 17.93
N VAL A 364 -17.99 9.55 17.31
CA VAL A 364 -19.42 9.43 17.67
C VAL A 364 -19.59 9.02 19.14
N LEU A 365 -18.78 8.06 19.62
CA LEU A 365 -18.80 7.66 21.02
C LEU A 365 -18.41 8.82 21.95
N ARG A 366 -17.42 9.63 21.59
CA ARG A 366 -16.95 10.76 22.42
C ARG A 366 -17.86 11.99 22.34
N LEU A 367 -18.60 12.16 21.24
CA LEU A 367 -19.59 13.22 21.09
C LEU A 367 -20.88 12.91 21.83
N GLY A 368 -21.49 11.75 21.61
CA GLY A 368 -22.84 11.45 22.11
C GLY A 368 -22.93 10.36 23.17
N GLY A 369 -21.83 9.64 23.45
CA GLY A 369 -21.90 8.43 24.28
C GLY A 369 -22.65 7.27 23.59
N TRP A 370 -22.86 7.35 22.27
CA TRP A 370 -23.69 6.41 21.52
C TRP A 370 -22.97 5.07 21.26
N VAL A 371 -22.97 4.20 22.27
CA VAL A 371 -22.28 2.89 22.22
C VAL A 371 -22.78 2.00 21.08
N ARG A 372 -24.09 2.02 20.77
CA ARG A 372 -24.67 1.23 19.66
C ARG A 372 -24.16 1.71 18.30
N ALA A 373 -24.13 3.03 18.08
CA ALA A 373 -23.62 3.62 16.85
C ALA A 373 -22.12 3.33 16.68
N HIS A 374 -21.35 3.45 17.76
CA HIS A 374 -19.95 3.04 17.78
C HIS A 374 -19.78 1.57 17.37
N ALA A 375 -20.51 0.66 18.00
CA ALA A 375 -20.42 -0.77 17.68
C ALA A 375 -20.81 -1.07 16.21
N ALA A 376 -21.85 -0.42 15.69
CA ALA A 376 -22.29 -0.60 14.31
C ALA A 376 -21.23 -0.13 13.29
N VAL A 377 -20.69 1.09 13.47
CA VAL A 377 -19.65 1.64 12.58
C VAL A 377 -18.36 0.82 12.65
N GLN A 378 -17.94 0.41 13.85
CA GLN A 378 -16.73 -0.42 14.03
C GLN A 378 -16.92 -1.82 13.44
N GLY A 379 -18.11 -2.42 13.59
CA GLY A 379 -18.43 -3.72 13.00
C GLY A 379 -18.39 -3.67 11.47
N PHE A 380 -19.02 -2.66 10.87
CA PHE A 380 -18.99 -2.44 9.43
C PHE A 380 -17.56 -2.21 8.90
N ALA A 381 -16.79 -1.34 9.56
CA ALA A 381 -15.38 -1.13 9.22
C ALA A 381 -14.55 -2.41 9.37
N GLY A 382 -14.82 -3.24 10.39
CA GLY A 382 -14.15 -4.52 10.58
C GLY A 382 -14.37 -5.50 9.41
N VAL A 383 -15.61 -5.59 8.90
CA VAL A 383 -15.91 -6.39 7.69
C VAL A 383 -15.14 -5.88 6.48
N LEU A 384 -15.12 -4.56 6.27
CA LEU A 384 -14.35 -3.95 5.18
C LEU A 384 -12.84 -4.20 5.32
N VAL A 385 -12.29 -4.16 6.53
CA VAL A 385 -10.88 -4.51 6.79
C VAL A 385 -10.60 -5.97 6.42
N ILE A 386 -11.51 -6.91 6.69
CA ILE A 386 -11.37 -8.31 6.25
C ILE A 386 -11.33 -8.41 4.73
N VAL A 387 -12.26 -7.74 4.04
CA VAL A 387 -12.31 -7.73 2.57
C VAL A 387 -11.03 -7.12 1.99
N GLY A 388 -10.62 -5.94 2.48
CA GLY A 388 -9.41 -5.28 2.02
C GLY A 388 -8.17 -6.13 2.30
N ALA A 389 -8.06 -6.78 3.45
CA ALA A 389 -6.91 -7.63 3.79
C ALA A 389 -6.85 -8.85 2.86
N GLY A 390 -8.00 -9.47 2.57
CA GLY A 390 -8.13 -10.55 1.59
C GLY A 390 -7.66 -10.14 0.20
N LEU A 391 -8.05 -8.95 -0.27
CA LEU A 391 -7.58 -8.41 -1.55
C LEU A 391 -6.05 -8.24 -1.57
N GLY A 392 -5.47 -7.65 -0.52
CA GLY A 392 -4.01 -7.44 -0.39
C GLY A 392 -3.22 -8.77 -0.34
N MET A 393 -3.74 -9.77 0.37
CA MET A 393 -3.14 -11.11 0.40
C MET A 393 -3.23 -11.79 -0.98
N SER A 394 -4.38 -11.71 -1.66
CA SER A 394 -4.58 -12.33 -2.97
C SER A 394 -3.65 -11.79 -4.06
N MET A 395 -3.27 -10.51 -3.98
CA MET A 395 -2.36 -9.89 -4.95
C MET A 395 -0.89 -10.07 -4.61
N SER A 396 -0.55 -10.49 -3.39
CA SER A 396 0.84 -10.63 -2.96
C SER A 396 1.59 -11.67 -3.80
N GLY A 397 0.92 -12.76 -4.22
CA GLY A 397 1.53 -13.79 -5.07
C GLY A 397 1.85 -13.37 -6.51
N MET A 398 1.35 -12.21 -6.96
CA MET A 398 1.54 -11.75 -8.35
C MET A 398 2.82 -10.94 -8.56
N TYR A 399 3.48 -10.48 -7.49
CA TYR A 399 4.67 -9.61 -7.59
C TYR A 399 5.85 -10.18 -6.80
N ASN A 400 7.06 -10.02 -7.33
CA ASN A 400 8.28 -10.55 -6.73
C ASN A 400 8.60 -9.89 -5.40
N ARG A 401 8.32 -8.59 -5.30
CA ARG A 401 8.51 -7.79 -4.08
C ARG A 401 7.57 -8.15 -2.93
N SER A 402 6.44 -8.85 -3.17
CA SER A 402 5.44 -9.11 -2.13
C SER A 402 5.10 -10.60 -1.95
N ARG A 403 5.48 -11.49 -2.85
CA ARG A 403 5.12 -12.91 -2.77
C ARG A 403 5.59 -13.64 -1.50
N ASN A 404 6.65 -13.16 -0.86
CA ASN A 404 7.25 -13.79 0.31
C ASN A 404 6.67 -13.29 1.65
N PHE A 405 5.70 -12.38 1.65
CA PHE A 405 5.06 -11.83 2.86
C PHE A 405 6.04 -11.24 3.90
N ASN A 406 7.21 -10.78 3.46
CA ASN A 406 8.30 -10.31 4.32
C ASN A 406 8.52 -8.79 4.26
N THR A 407 7.64 -8.06 3.58
CA THR A 407 7.75 -6.60 3.52
C THR A 407 7.19 -5.93 4.79
N PRO A 408 7.68 -4.75 5.19
CA PRO A 408 7.16 -4.03 6.34
C PRO A 408 5.64 -3.80 6.29
N HIS A 409 5.09 -3.48 5.12
CA HIS A 409 3.64 -3.31 4.92
C HIS A 409 2.86 -4.60 5.19
N GLN A 410 3.39 -5.75 4.78
CA GLN A 410 2.70 -7.03 4.98
C GLN A 410 2.77 -7.47 6.44
N ILE A 411 3.96 -7.38 7.06
CA ILE A 411 4.17 -7.78 8.45
C ILE A 411 3.32 -6.90 9.38
N ILE A 412 3.42 -5.57 9.26
CA ILE A 412 2.64 -4.63 10.08
C ILE A 412 1.15 -4.78 9.76
N GLY A 413 0.78 -4.94 8.48
CA GLY A 413 -0.60 -5.17 8.06
C GLY A 413 -1.22 -6.41 8.71
N LEU A 414 -0.49 -7.52 8.83
CA LEU A 414 -0.96 -8.73 9.50
C LEU A 414 -1.16 -8.50 11.01
N PHE A 415 -0.24 -7.81 11.68
CA PHE A 415 -0.44 -7.44 13.10
C PHE A 415 -1.66 -6.54 13.28
N VAL A 416 -1.81 -5.52 12.44
CA VAL A 416 -2.97 -4.62 12.46
C VAL A 416 -4.26 -5.39 12.22
N PHE A 417 -4.27 -6.33 11.27
CA PHE A 417 -5.42 -7.19 11.00
C PHE A 417 -5.83 -8.01 12.23
N ILE A 418 -4.87 -8.68 12.88
CA ILE A 418 -5.09 -9.42 14.13
C ILE A 418 -5.59 -8.49 15.24
N PHE A 419 -5.01 -7.29 15.37
CA PHE A 419 -5.42 -6.32 16.37
C PHE A 419 -6.84 -5.80 16.15
N VAL A 420 -7.31 -5.66 14.90
CA VAL A 420 -8.71 -5.29 14.61
C VAL A 420 -9.67 -6.39 15.08
N LEU A 421 -9.36 -7.66 14.81
CA LEU A 421 -10.17 -8.79 15.31
C LEU A 421 -10.17 -8.87 16.83
N GLY A 422 -9.00 -8.66 17.44
CA GLY A 422 -8.83 -8.57 18.90
C GLY A 422 -9.63 -7.41 19.49
N GLN A 423 -9.59 -6.23 18.87
CA GLN A 423 -10.35 -5.05 19.27
C GLN A 423 -11.86 -5.30 19.28
N PHE A 424 -12.38 -5.92 18.23
CA PHE A 424 -13.80 -6.26 18.13
C PHE A 424 -14.22 -7.23 19.25
N THR A 425 -13.43 -8.29 19.46
CA THR A 425 -13.67 -9.29 20.51
C THR A 425 -13.61 -8.67 21.91
N LEU A 426 -12.56 -7.90 22.20
CA LEU A 426 -12.40 -7.19 23.48
C LEU A 426 -13.53 -6.20 23.72
N GLY A 427 -13.96 -5.47 22.68
CA GLY A 427 -15.08 -4.54 22.77
C GLY A 427 -16.40 -5.23 23.13
N LEU A 428 -16.71 -6.35 22.48
CA LEU A 428 -17.92 -7.14 22.76
C LEU A 428 -17.89 -7.74 24.18
N VAL A 429 -16.77 -8.35 24.58
CA VAL A 429 -16.63 -8.96 25.92
C VAL A 429 -16.72 -7.87 27.00
N ASN A 430 -16.01 -6.76 26.84
CA ASN A 430 -16.07 -5.62 27.76
C ASN A 430 -17.50 -5.07 27.88
N HIS A 431 -18.21 -4.88 26.76
CA HIS A 431 -19.58 -4.37 26.79
C HIS A 431 -20.56 -5.35 27.45
N ARG A 432 -20.44 -6.65 27.18
CA ARG A 432 -21.26 -7.70 27.82
C ARG A 432 -21.00 -7.76 29.33
N ALA A 433 -19.73 -7.73 29.74
CA ALA A 433 -19.35 -7.72 31.15
C ALA A 433 -19.81 -6.45 31.88
N PHE A 434 -19.72 -5.28 31.23
CA PHE A 434 -20.27 -4.03 31.76
C PHE A 434 -21.79 -4.11 31.94
N LYS A 435 -22.54 -4.66 30.96
CA LYS A 435 -24.00 -4.82 31.12
C LYS A 435 -24.41 -5.74 32.26
N LYS A 436 -23.61 -6.77 32.56
CA LYS A 436 -23.87 -7.68 33.69
C LYS A 436 -23.51 -7.08 35.05
N THR A 437 -22.35 -6.41 35.14
CA THR A 437 -21.79 -5.97 36.43
C THR A 437 -22.11 -4.52 36.76
N GLN A 438 -22.46 -3.69 35.78
CA GLN A 438 -22.54 -2.22 35.87
C GLN A 438 -21.25 -1.56 36.40
N GLN A 439 -20.13 -2.31 36.39
CA GLN A 439 -18.84 -1.87 36.89
C GLN A 439 -17.81 -1.82 35.76
N LYS A 440 -16.81 -0.95 35.90
CA LYS A 440 -15.69 -0.89 34.95
C LYS A 440 -14.91 -2.20 34.98
N THR A 441 -14.71 -2.79 33.81
CA THR A 441 -13.92 -4.03 33.69
C THR A 441 -12.43 -3.70 33.54
N LYS A 442 -11.56 -4.62 33.96
CA LYS A 442 -10.10 -4.52 33.72
C LYS A 442 -9.74 -4.55 32.22
N LEU A 443 -10.67 -4.91 31.34
CA LEU A 443 -10.46 -4.97 29.89
C LEU A 443 -10.64 -3.60 29.22
N ALA A 444 -11.31 -2.64 29.86
CA ALA A 444 -11.57 -1.33 29.26
C ALA A 444 -10.27 -0.55 28.93
N PRO A 445 -9.25 -0.46 29.80
CA PRO A 445 -7.99 0.20 29.46
C PRO A 445 -7.25 -0.50 28.31
N VAL A 446 -7.26 -1.84 28.31
CA VAL A 446 -6.62 -2.66 27.25
C VAL A 446 -7.28 -2.39 25.91
N HIS A 447 -8.61 -2.39 25.84
CA HIS A 447 -9.36 -2.07 24.62
C HIS A 447 -9.03 -0.66 24.12
N VAL A 448 -8.99 0.35 24.99
CA VAL A 448 -8.69 1.73 24.61
C VAL A 448 -7.26 1.89 24.06
N TRP A 449 -6.25 1.33 24.74
CA TRP A 449 -4.85 1.48 24.32
C TRP A 449 -4.53 0.67 23.07
N LEU A 450 -5.02 -0.57 22.99
CA LEU A 450 -4.86 -1.37 21.79
C LEU A 450 -5.56 -0.69 20.60
N GLY A 451 -6.73 -0.08 20.77
CA GLY A 451 -7.42 0.64 19.68
C GLY A 451 -6.62 1.84 19.16
N ARG A 452 -5.98 2.60 20.05
CA ARG A 452 -5.08 3.71 19.68
C ARG A 452 -3.87 3.20 18.90
N LEU A 453 -3.25 2.12 19.37
CA LEU A 453 -2.12 1.49 18.72
C LEU A 453 -2.50 0.98 17.32
N THR A 454 -3.66 0.31 17.18
CA THR A 454 -4.15 -0.23 15.91
C THR A 454 -4.37 0.87 14.87
N ILE A 455 -4.98 2.00 15.24
CA ILE A 455 -5.20 3.12 14.31
C ILE A 455 -3.85 3.70 13.86
N LEU A 456 -2.92 3.93 14.80
CA LEU A 456 -1.60 4.48 14.49
C LEU A 456 -0.82 3.56 13.53
N LEU A 457 -0.74 2.27 13.87
CA LEU A 457 -0.06 1.28 13.02
C LEU A 457 -0.74 1.14 11.67
N GLY A 458 -2.08 1.18 11.61
CA GLY A 458 -2.81 1.11 10.34
C GLY A 458 -2.53 2.30 9.42
N ILE A 459 -2.39 3.51 9.96
CA ILE A 459 -2.01 4.70 9.18
C ILE A 459 -0.58 4.55 8.65
N ILE A 460 0.38 4.19 9.52
CA ILE A 460 1.77 3.93 9.11
C ILE A 460 1.80 2.86 8.02
N ASN A 461 1.01 1.79 8.21
CA ASN A 461 0.92 0.71 7.24
C ASN A 461 0.37 1.15 5.88
N ALA A 462 -0.56 2.10 5.85
CA ALA A 462 -1.07 2.67 4.60
C ALA A 462 0.01 3.41 3.82
N PHE A 463 0.89 4.18 4.49
CA PHE A 463 2.05 4.81 3.84
C PHE A 463 3.02 3.79 3.26
N LEU A 464 3.32 2.74 4.03
CA LEU A 464 4.17 1.64 3.57
C LEU A 464 3.55 0.90 2.38
N GLY A 465 2.22 0.82 2.32
CA GLY A 465 1.48 0.18 1.23
C GLY A 465 1.62 0.89 -0.11
N PHE A 466 1.52 2.23 -0.13
CA PHE A 466 1.75 3.01 -1.35
C PHE A 466 3.20 2.98 -1.80
N THR A 467 4.15 2.89 -0.87
CA THR A 467 5.56 2.66 -1.22
C THR A 467 5.75 1.28 -1.84
N LEU A 468 5.18 0.24 -1.23
CA LEU A 468 5.23 -1.13 -1.76
C LEU A 468 4.58 -1.25 -3.14
N SER A 469 3.52 -0.48 -3.43
CA SER A 469 2.87 -0.50 -4.74
C SER A 469 3.56 0.37 -5.80
N GLN A 470 4.71 0.99 -5.49
CA GLN A 470 5.40 1.98 -6.32
C GLN A 470 4.51 3.19 -6.69
N ALA A 471 3.59 3.56 -5.80
CA ALA A 471 2.64 4.64 -5.98
C ALA A 471 2.84 5.74 -4.92
N VAL A 472 4.10 6.11 -4.67
CA VAL A 472 4.51 7.03 -3.59
C VAL A 472 3.85 8.41 -3.65
N PHE A 473 3.40 8.85 -4.84
CA PHE A 473 2.64 10.10 -4.98
C PHE A 473 1.39 10.13 -4.08
N TYR A 474 0.71 8.99 -3.91
CA TYR A 474 -0.49 8.90 -3.07
C TYR A 474 -0.19 9.05 -1.58
N ASN A 475 1.07 8.93 -1.15
CA ASN A 475 1.46 9.27 0.23
C ASN A 475 1.22 10.75 0.55
N TYR A 476 1.41 11.66 -0.41
CA TYR A 476 1.13 13.09 -0.17
C TYR A 476 -0.36 13.34 0.05
N ILE A 477 -1.22 12.66 -0.73
CA ILE A 477 -2.68 12.73 -0.56
C ILE A 477 -3.08 12.14 0.79
N LEU A 478 -2.55 10.97 1.15
CA LEU A 478 -2.80 10.35 2.45
C LEU A 478 -2.36 11.25 3.62
N ALA A 479 -1.17 11.87 3.52
CA ALA A 479 -0.70 12.82 4.51
C ALA A 479 -1.65 14.02 4.66
N GLY A 480 -2.10 14.60 3.54
CA GLY A 480 -3.10 15.67 3.55
C GLY A 480 -4.41 15.27 4.25
N LEU A 481 -4.93 14.07 3.97
CA LEU A 481 -6.13 13.54 4.62
C LEU A 481 -5.94 13.35 6.13
N VAL A 482 -4.81 12.77 6.55
CA VAL A 482 -4.51 12.54 7.98
C VAL A 482 -4.35 13.87 8.72
N LEU A 483 -3.62 14.83 8.14
CA LEU A 483 -3.40 16.16 8.73
C LEU A 483 -4.65 17.03 8.73
N PHE A 484 -5.64 16.73 7.89
CA PHE A 484 -6.93 17.43 7.92
C PHE A 484 -7.90 16.78 8.91
N ILE A 485 -8.14 15.48 8.81
CA ILE A 485 -9.22 14.77 9.53
C ILE A 485 -8.92 14.67 11.02
N PHE A 486 -7.73 14.22 11.42
CA PHE A 486 -7.44 13.99 12.83
C PHE A 486 -7.43 15.28 13.67
N PRO A 487 -6.79 16.38 13.22
CA PRO A 487 -6.87 17.66 13.92
C PRO A 487 -8.29 18.22 13.95
N LEU A 488 -9.06 18.10 12.87
CA LEU A 488 -10.47 18.54 12.83
C LEU A 488 -11.29 17.81 13.90
N LEU A 489 -11.22 16.48 13.96
CA LEU A 489 -11.93 15.69 14.98
C LEU A 489 -11.47 16.08 16.40
N ALA A 490 -10.17 16.30 16.60
CA ALA A 490 -9.63 16.71 17.89
C ALA A 490 -10.14 18.10 18.32
N VAL A 491 -10.13 19.08 17.42
CA VAL A 491 -10.63 20.45 17.68
C VAL A 491 -12.10 20.40 18.06
N ILE A 492 -12.94 19.65 17.35
CA ILE A 492 -14.37 19.53 17.69
C ILE A 492 -14.56 18.95 19.10
N LEU A 493 -13.80 17.91 19.47
CA LEU A 493 -13.88 17.32 20.80
C LEU A 493 -13.36 18.26 21.91
N VAL A 494 -12.33 19.06 21.63
CA VAL A 494 -11.82 20.08 22.56
C VAL A 494 -12.83 21.21 22.73
N LEU A 495 -13.40 21.72 21.64
CA LEU A 495 -14.45 22.76 21.68
C LEU A 495 -15.65 22.28 22.50
N LYS A 496 -16.13 21.05 22.28
CA LYS A 496 -17.18 20.45 23.12
C LYS A 496 -16.82 20.50 24.60
N LYS A 497 -15.61 20.06 24.97
CA LYS A 497 -15.14 20.10 26.38
C LYS A 497 -15.09 21.53 26.93
N CYS A 498 -14.63 22.49 26.14
CA CYS A 498 -14.59 23.90 26.54
C CYS A 498 -16.00 24.48 26.77
N VAL A 499 -16.96 24.18 25.90
CA VAL A 499 -18.35 24.65 26.04
C VAL A 499 -19.02 23.99 27.25
N GLN A 500 -18.85 22.68 27.45
CA GLN A 500 -19.38 21.99 28.64
C GLN A 500 -18.84 22.55 29.95
N LYS A 501 -17.54 22.87 30.00
CA LYS A 501 -16.93 23.51 31.19
C LYS A 501 -17.51 24.90 31.45
N ARG A 502 -17.74 25.71 30.42
CA ARG A 502 -18.34 27.05 30.56
C ARG A 502 -19.78 27.00 31.05
N MET A 503 -20.60 26.11 30.48
CA MET A 503 -22.00 25.95 30.89
C MET A 503 -22.11 25.43 32.34
N GLY A 504 -21.22 24.53 32.77
CA GLY A 504 -21.19 24.05 34.16
C GLY A 504 -20.79 25.11 35.19
N SER A 505 -19.88 26.04 34.84
CA SER A 505 -19.51 27.13 35.76
C SER A 505 -20.58 28.21 35.91
N SER A 506 -21.42 28.45 34.90
CA SER A 506 -22.55 29.40 35.02
C SER A 506 -23.66 28.87 35.94
N SER A 507 -23.97 27.56 35.90
CA SER A 507 -25.00 26.98 36.78
C SER A 507 -24.60 26.93 38.27
N SER A 508 -23.31 26.92 38.61
CA SER A 508 -22.87 27.02 40.01
C SER A 508 -22.90 28.44 40.59
N SER A 509 -23.08 29.48 39.76
CA SER A 509 -23.13 30.86 40.23
C SER A 509 -24.55 31.33 40.61
N ASP A 510 -25.60 30.61 40.22
CA ASP A 510 -27.00 30.97 40.51
C ASP A 510 -27.53 30.37 41.83
N ASN A 511 -26.82 29.42 42.43
CA ASN A 511 -27.20 28.77 43.70
C ASN A 511 -26.67 29.48 44.96
N ASN A 512 -26.13 30.70 44.86
CA ASN A 512 -25.61 31.46 46.00
C ASN A 512 -26.44 32.72 46.27
N LYS A 513 -27.77 32.55 46.42
CA LYS A 513 -28.63 33.52 47.12
C LYS A 513 -28.92 32.96 48.51
N PRO A 514 -28.68 33.72 49.60
CA PRO A 514 -29.18 33.34 50.91
C PRO A 514 -30.68 33.67 50.95
N GLY A 515 -31.52 32.66 51.10
CA GLY A 515 -32.97 32.80 51.23
C GLY A 515 -33.55 31.61 51.97
N GLU A 516 -34.27 31.94 53.03
CA GLU A 516 -34.79 31.11 54.12
C GLU A 516 -35.69 29.92 53.72
N ASP A 517 -35.68 28.92 54.60
CA ASP A 517 -36.74 27.98 54.99
C ASP A 517 -37.67 27.36 53.91
N GLY A 518 -37.65 26.03 53.81
CA GLY A 518 -38.74 25.31 53.16
C GLY A 518 -38.41 23.86 52.78
N ASP A 519 -39.18 22.94 53.39
CA ASP A 519 -39.11 21.49 53.27
C ASP A 519 -39.19 20.91 51.84
N ASN A 520 -38.50 19.78 51.68
CA ASN A 520 -38.84 18.61 50.85
C ASN A 520 -39.04 18.79 49.32
N ALA A 521 -38.06 18.37 48.52
CA ALA A 521 -38.31 17.90 47.15
C ALA A 521 -37.28 16.85 46.70
N ASN A 522 -37.72 15.60 46.71
CA ASN A 522 -37.14 14.48 45.97
C ASN A 522 -37.28 14.75 44.46
N GLY A 523 -36.19 14.73 43.68
CA GLY A 523 -36.24 15.07 42.25
C GLY A 523 -34.93 14.93 41.47
N GLY A 524 -34.62 13.68 41.10
CA GLY A 524 -34.02 13.22 39.83
C GLY A 524 -33.04 14.09 39.01
N GLY A 525 -31.91 13.45 38.65
CA GLY A 525 -31.43 13.50 37.27
C GLY A 525 -30.14 14.28 36.95
N GLY A 526 -29.11 14.19 37.78
CA GLY A 526 -27.77 14.70 37.43
C GLY A 526 -26.91 13.64 36.76
N TYR A 527 -26.74 13.69 35.44
CA TYR A 527 -25.69 12.94 34.74
C TYR A 527 -24.34 13.63 35.02
N GLU A 528 -23.64 13.14 36.05
CA GLU A 528 -22.33 13.65 36.46
C GLU A 528 -21.26 13.28 35.42
N MET A 529 -20.54 14.28 34.90
CA MET A 529 -19.42 14.07 33.96
C MET A 529 -18.08 13.89 34.69
N GLU A 530 -17.44 12.73 34.44
CA GLU A 530 -16.05 12.30 34.73
C GLU A 530 -15.58 12.18 36.21
N PRO A 531 -15.46 10.95 36.79
CA PRO A 531 -15.13 10.73 38.21
C PRO A 531 -13.62 10.56 38.56
N TRP A 532 -12.69 10.84 37.64
CA TRP A 532 -11.27 10.52 37.89
C TRP A 532 -10.56 11.46 38.89
N ARG A 533 -11.22 12.52 39.37
CA ARG A 533 -10.60 13.52 40.25
C ARG A 533 -10.86 13.25 41.75
N ASN A 534 -11.88 12.47 42.12
CA ASN A 534 -12.34 12.36 43.50
C ASN A 534 -11.83 11.11 44.26
N LEU A 535 -11.17 10.17 43.58
CA LEU A 535 -10.65 8.94 44.20
C LEU A 535 -9.45 9.14 45.13
N HIS A 536 -8.86 10.34 45.19
CA HIS A 536 -7.74 10.62 46.10
C HIS A 536 -8.14 11.31 47.41
N GLN A 537 -9.41 11.73 47.56
CA GLN A 537 -9.88 12.37 48.80
C GLN A 537 -10.73 11.48 49.71
N GLN A 538 -11.24 10.35 49.22
CA GLN A 538 -12.10 9.47 50.03
C GLN A 538 -11.36 8.44 50.90
N GLN A 539 -10.02 8.47 50.95
CA GLN A 539 -9.24 7.51 51.74
C GLN A 539 -8.62 8.07 53.03
N GLN A 540 -8.98 9.29 53.45
CA GLN A 540 -8.40 9.93 54.66
C GLN A 540 -9.40 10.36 55.75
N GLN A 541 -10.67 9.97 55.69
CA GLN A 541 -11.63 10.29 56.77
C GLN A 541 -12.42 9.04 57.19
N GLN A 542 -11.84 8.26 58.10
CA GLN A 542 -12.61 7.39 59.00
C GLN A 542 -12.75 8.12 60.34
N PRO A 543 -13.97 8.32 60.88
CA PRO A 543 -14.15 8.72 62.27
C PRO A 543 -13.92 7.53 63.20
N ALA A 544 -13.24 7.76 64.33
CA ALA A 544 -13.03 6.79 65.40
C ALA A 544 -14.36 6.44 66.11
N PRO A 545 -14.53 5.21 66.64
CA PRO A 545 -15.73 4.84 67.38
C PRO A 545 -15.74 5.44 68.79
N ALA A 546 -16.87 6.05 69.16
CA ALA A 546 -17.15 6.57 70.49
C ALA A 546 -17.39 5.44 71.49
N TYR A 547 -16.72 5.50 72.64
CA TYR A 547 -16.98 4.65 73.80
C TYR A 547 -18.18 5.19 74.59
N SER A 548 -19.14 4.34 74.91
CA SER A 548 -20.20 4.61 75.87
C SER A 548 -19.86 3.88 77.17
N ALA A 549 -19.68 4.63 78.25
CA ALA A 549 -19.50 4.11 79.59
C ALA A 549 -20.87 3.99 80.29
N GLY A 550 -21.20 2.81 80.77
CA GLY A 550 -22.43 2.54 81.52
C GLY A 550 -22.28 1.32 82.43
N ALA A 551 -22.43 1.57 83.73
CA ALA A 551 -22.24 0.74 84.92
C ALA A 551 -22.83 -0.69 84.93
N GLY A 552 -22.22 -1.58 85.73
CA GLY A 552 -22.87 -2.80 86.22
C GLY A 552 -21.93 -3.84 86.85
N ASN A 553 -22.00 -3.99 88.17
CA ASN A 553 -21.23 -4.89 89.06
C ASN A 553 -21.35 -6.40 88.75
N GLY A 554 -20.32 -7.17 89.20
CA GLY A 554 -20.59 -8.39 89.98
C GLY A 554 -19.97 -9.72 89.52
N PHE A 555 -18.77 -10.02 90.04
CA PHE A 555 -18.25 -11.32 90.53
C PHE A 555 -18.64 -12.67 89.87
N GLY A 556 -17.60 -13.44 89.49
CA GLY A 556 -17.33 -14.74 90.13
C GLY A 556 -17.36 -16.02 89.26
N GLY A 557 -16.17 -16.58 89.02
CA GLY A 557 -15.91 -18.01 89.29
C GLY A 557 -15.93 -19.03 88.13
N VAL A 558 -14.75 -19.66 87.93
CA VAL A 558 -14.47 -21.11 87.66
C VAL A 558 -15.25 -21.77 86.51
N GLY A 559 -14.69 -22.25 85.40
CA GLY A 559 -13.47 -23.05 85.21
C GLY A 559 -13.87 -24.46 84.76
N SER A 560 -13.52 -24.87 83.52
CA SER A 560 -13.13 -26.24 83.09
C SER A 560 -13.59 -26.69 81.68
N TYR A 561 -12.59 -27.06 80.86
CA TYR A 561 -12.54 -27.96 79.66
C TYR A 561 -13.42 -27.60 78.44
N ALA A 562 -13.00 -27.58 77.17
CA ALA A 562 -11.97 -28.34 76.45
C ALA A 562 -11.45 -27.57 75.19
N ALA A 563 -10.24 -27.91 74.75
CA ALA A 563 -9.53 -27.36 73.59
C ALA A 563 -9.82 -28.15 72.27
N PRO A 564 -9.04 -27.99 71.18
CA PRO A 564 -8.97 -26.91 70.18
C PRO A 564 -9.38 -27.40 68.75
N PRO A 565 -9.44 -26.54 67.71
CA PRO A 565 -9.95 -26.92 66.38
C PRO A 565 -8.92 -27.70 65.53
N PRO A 566 -9.35 -28.55 64.57
CA PRO A 566 -8.44 -29.43 63.86
C PRO A 566 -7.81 -28.81 62.59
N THR A 567 -6.55 -29.18 62.38
CA THR A 567 -5.75 -29.02 61.15
C THR A 567 -5.46 -30.38 60.49
N TYR A 568 -5.70 -30.45 59.18
CA TYR A 568 -5.11 -31.22 58.06
C TYR A 568 -4.32 -32.56 58.19
N GLN A 569 -4.63 -33.42 57.19
CA GLN A 569 -3.81 -34.41 56.43
C GLN A 569 -3.86 -35.93 56.74
N HIS A 570 -3.54 -36.70 55.66
CA HIS A 570 -3.20 -38.14 55.54
C HIS A 570 -4.37 -39.13 55.27
N GLN A 571 -4.28 -40.22 54.48
CA GLN A 571 -3.34 -40.80 53.50
C GLN A 571 -4.00 -42.06 52.88
N HIS A 572 -3.44 -42.56 51.78
CA HIS A 572 -3.70 -43.88 51.17
C HIS A 572 -3.36 -45.09 52.06
N GLN A 573 -4.06 -46.23 51.89
CA GLN A 573 -3.45 -47.53 51.56
C GLN A 573 -4.46 -48.64 51.14
N ASN A 574 -3.90 -49.59 50.38
CA ASN A 574 -4.42 -50.66 49.50
C ASN A 574 -4.99 -51.91 50.26
N PRO A 575 -5.59 -52.96 49.62
CA PRO A 575 -4.90 -53.88 48.67
C PRO A 575 -5.70 -54.60 47.52
N HIS A 576 -4.96 -54.93 46.44
CA HIS A 576 -4.98 -56.00 45.39
C HIS A 576 -6.10 -57.10 45.28
N PRO A 577 -6.17 -57.92 44.18
CA PRO A 577 -5.83 -57.71 42.74
C PRO A 577 -6.78 -58.37 41.67
N HIS A 578 -6.49 -58.09 40.37
CA HIS A 578 -6.70 -58.88 39.12
C HIS A 578 -8.04 -58.86 38.31
N PRO A 579 -7.99 -59.10 36.96
CA PRO A 579 -8.77 -58.35 35.94
C PRO A 579 -9.61 -59.22 34.98
N LEU A 580 -10.58 -58.65 34.24
CA LEU A 580 -11.09 -59.23 33.00
C LEU A 580 -11.63 -58.20 31.98
N GLN A 581 -11.38 -58.53 30.72
CA GLN A 581 -11.74 -57.87 29.45
C GLN A 581 -13.25 -57.86 29.16
N GLY A 582 -13.70 -56.99 28.25
CA GLY A 582 -15.00 -57.16 27.58
C GLY A 582 -15.38 -55.99 26.67
N ASN A 583 -15.18 -56.19 25.37
CA ASN A 583 -15.56 -55.32 24.25
C ASN A 583 -17.08 -55.46 23.93
N VAL A 584 -17.57 -54.71 22.92
CA VAL A 584 -18.73 -55.00 22.02
C VAL A 584 -19.92 -54.00 22.02
N THR A 585 -19.88 -53.14 20.99
CA THR A 585 -20.92 -52.71 20.00
C THR A 585 -22.37 -52.34 20.38
N GLY A 586 -22.85 -51.27 19.75
CA GLY A 586 -23.87 -51.41 18.69
C GLY A 586 -25.22 -50.69 18.86
N GLY A 587 -25.45 -49.68 18.00
CA GLY A 587 -26.68 -49.55 17.19
C GLY A 587 -27.88 -48.76 17.73
N GLY A 588 -28.40 -47.85 16.89
CA GLY A 588 -29.85 -47.77 16.67
C GLY A 588 -30.57 -46.41 16.78
N MET A 589 -30.81 -45.81 15.61
CA MET A 589 -32.06 -45.16 15.14
C MET A 589 -32.59 -43.84 15.76
N GLY A 590 -32.98 -42.91 14.87
CA GLY A 590 -33.63 -41.61 15.14
C GLY A 590 -35.12 -41.70 15.52
N PRO A 591 -36.00 -40.70 15.25
CA PRO A 591 -35.99 -39.80 14.07
C PRO A 591 -36.23 -38.30 14.36
N GLN A 592 -36.09 -37.52 13.28
CA GLN A 592 -36.46 -36.13 13.11
C GLN A 592 -37.97 -35.88 13.29
N GLN A 593 -38.33 -34.70 13.80
CA GLN A 593 -39.59 -34.02 13.50
C GLN A 593 -39.34 -32.53 13.20
N SER A 594 -40.13 -32.06 12.25
CA SER A 594 -40.08 -30.80 11.49
C SER A 594 -41.17 -29.83 11.96
N THR A 595 -41.13 -28.60 11.40
CA THR A 595 -42.14 -27.52 11.38
C THR A 595 -42.09 -26.54 12.58
N ARG A 596 -42.26 -25.21 12.43
CA ARG A 596 -42.91 -24.38 11.39
C ARG A 596 -42.52 -22.89 11.56
N GLU A 597 -42.57 -22.16 10.44
CA GLU A 597 -42.48 -20.70 10.27
C GLU A 597 -43.61 -19.91 10.98
N TYR A 598 -43.42 -18.60 11.26
CA TYR A 598 -44.02 -17.49 10.49
C TYR A 598 -43.65 -16.08 11.03
N VAL A 599 -43.32 -15.20 10.06
CA VAL A 599 -43.16 -13.73 10.02
C VAL A 599 -41.91 -13.10 10.63
#